data_AF-A0A6A5BT84-F1
#
_entry.id   AF-A0A6A5BT84-F1
#
_cell.length_a   1.000
_cell.length_b   1.000
_cell.length_c   1.000
_cell.angle_alpha   90.00
_cell.angle_beta   90.00
_cell.angle_gamma   90.00
#
_symmetry.space_group_name_H-M   'P 1'
#
loop_
_entity.id
_entity.type
_entity.pdbx_description
1 polymer ?
#
loop_
_entity_poly.entity_id
_entity_poly.type
_entity_poly.pdbx_seq_one_letter_code
_entity_poly.pdbx_strand_id
1 'polypeptide(L)' 'MGNSAVTREKQSDDPCHKLACKIQTCLTNNNFNQNKCDEEMKAYNDCVKKFAEKKKQEQLQSQYEK' A
#
# COMPACT_ATOMS: atom_id res chain seq x y z
N MET A 1 10.35 -0.50 29.64
CA MET A 1 9.01 -0.09 29.16
C MET A 1 9.24 1.13 28.28
N GLY A 2 9.57 0.98 26.99
CA GLY A 2 8.63 0.91 25.87
C GLY A 2 8.11 2.33 25.54
N ASN A 3 8.28 2.92 24.36
CA ASN A 3 8.84 2.49 23.08
C ASN A 3 9.23 3.74 22.27
N SER A 4 10.26 3.57 21.46
CA SER A 4 10.61 4.25 20.20
C SER A 4 9.96 5.60 19.92
N ALA A 5 10.78 6.65 20.02
CA ALA A 5 10.61 7.90 19.29
C ALA A 5 10.36 7.60 17.80
N VAL A 6 9.11 7.77 17.37
CA VAL A 6 8.75 7.74 15.95
C VAL A 6 9.32 9.01 15.34
N THR A 7 10.54 8.91 14.82
CA THR A 7 11.16 9.94 14.02
C THR A 7 10.29 10.18 12.78
N ARG A 8 10.07 11.47 12.50
CA ARG A 8 9.28 12.05 11.40
C ARG A 8 9.15 11.16 10.18
N GLU A 9 7.90 10.90 9.83
CA GLU A 9 7.38 10.57 8.50
C GLU A 9 8.48 10.22 7.49
N LYS A 10 8.89 8.95 7.48
CA LYS A 10 9.23 8.35 6.20
C LYS A 10 7.93 8.39 5.42
N GLN A 11 7.68 9.49 4.70
CA GLN A 11 6.69 9.52 3.64
C GLN A 11 7.12 8.39 2.72
N SER A 12 6.53 7.24 2.96
CA SER A 12 6.79 6.07 2.16
C SER A 12 6.29 6.49 0.79
N ASP A 13 7.19 6.65 -0.18
CA ASP A 13 6.87 6.71 -1.62
C ASP A 13 6.22 5.38 -2.09
N ASP A 14 5.41 4.76 -1.24
CA ASP A 14 4.58 3.64 -1.58
C ASP A 14 3.49 4.18 -2.51
N PRO A 15 3.48 3.78 -3.79
CA PRO A 15 2.51 4.26 -4.75
C PRO A 15 1.07 3.93 -4.34
N CYS A 16 0.87 3.02 -3.38
CA CYS A 16 -0.42 2.58 -2.90
C CYS A 16 -0.89 3.28 -1.62
N HIS A 17 -0.08 4.16 -1.02
CA HIS A 17 -0.41 4.86 0.24
C HIS A 17 -1.76 5.62 0.15
N LYS A 18 -1.99 6.34 -0.95
CA LYS A 18 -3.26 7.06 -1.17
C LYS A 18 -4.49 6.13 -1.16
N LEU A 19 -4.34 4.90 -1.63
CA LEU A 19 -5.41 3.91 -1.64
C LEU A 19 -5.63 3.32 -0.25
N ALA A 20 -4.57 3.09 0.52
CA ALA A 20 -4.68 2.71 1.92
C ALA A 20 -5.43 3.77 2.75
N CYS A 21 -5.17 5.06 2.51
CA CYS A 21 -5.94 6.13 3.16
C CYS A 21 -7.43 6.09 2.81
N LYS A 22 -7.80 5.74 1.56
CA LYS A 22 -9.21 5.59 1.16
C LYS A 22 -9.90 4.45 1.89
N ILE A 23 -9.22 3.33 2.10
CA ILE A 23 -9.75 2.22 2.92
C ILE A 23 -10.03 2.73 4.34
N GLN A 24 -9.08 3.45 4.94
CA GLN A 24 -9.26 4.00 6.28
C GLN A 24 -10.47 4.94 6.36
N THR A 25 -10.66 5.82 5.37
CA THR A 25 -11.84 6.68 5.28
C THR A 25 -13.12 5.88 5.12
N CYS A 26 -13.14 4.86 4.24
CA CYS A 26 -14.31 4.01 4.05
C CYS A 26 -14.70 3.28 5.35
N LEU A 27 -13.72 2.71 6.05
CA LEU A 27 -13.94 2.03 7.32
C LEU A 27 -14.53 2.99 8.35
N THR A 28 -13.95 4.18 8.53
CA THR A 28 -14.47 5.17 9.48
C THR A 28 -15.91 5.58 9.15
N ASN A 29 -16.25 5.74 7.87
CA ASN A 29 -17.61 6.10 7.43
C ASN A 29 -18.62 4.95 7.54
N ASN A 30 -18.17 3.70 7.54
CA ASN A 30 -19.01 2.51 7.52
C ASN A 30 -19.02 1.75 8.86
N ASN A 31 -18.72 2.41 9.98
CA ASN A 31 -18.64 1.80 11.31
C ASN A 31 -17.69 0.59 11.33
N PHE A 32 -16.56 0.71 10.63
CA PHE A 32 -15.53 -0.32 10.48
C PHE A 32 -16.02 -1.62 9.82
N ASN A 33 -17.14 -1.56 9.09
CA ASN A 33 -17.62 -2.70 8.32
C ASN A 33 -16.83 -2.84 7.02
N GLN A 34 -15.82 -3.72 7.03
CA GLN A 34 -14.96 -3.97 5.89
C GLN A 34 -15.73 -4.46 4.65
N ASN A 35 -16.83 -5.20 4.81
CA ASN A 35 -17.63 -5.71 3.69
C ASN A 35 -18.27 -4.58 2.85
N LYS A 36 -18.28 -3.34 3.36
CA LYS A 36 -18.74 -2.15 2.61
C LYS A 36 -17.63 -1.42 1.86
N CYS A 37 -16.38 -1.87 2.01
CA CYS A 37 -15.18 -1.23 1.47
C CYS A 37 -14.46 -2.12 0.44
N ASP A 38 -15.17 -3.09 -0.15
CA ASP A 38 -14.60 -4.06 -1.08
C ASP A 38 -13.96 -3.40 -2.31
N GLU A 39 -14.52 -2.28 -2.77
CA GLU A 39 -13.99 -1.52 -3.90
C GLU A 39 -12.63 -0.88 -3.58
N GLU A 40 -12.52 -0.21 -2.42
CA GLU A 40 -11.27 0.39 -1.95
C GLU A 40 -10.20 -0.67 -1.68
N MET A 41 -10.60 -1.80 -1.09
CA MET A 41 -9.72 -2.95 -0.84
C MET A 41 -9.19 -3.53 -2.16
N LYS A 42 -10.07 -3.72 -3.15
CA LYS A 42 -9.67 -4.20 -4.47
C LYS A 42 -8.71 -3.23 -5.15
N ALA A 43 -9.00 -1.94 -5.13
CA ALA A 43 -8.13 -0.92 -5.72
C ALA A 43 -6.73 -0.91 -5.09
N TYR A 44 -6.66 -1.02 -3.76
CA TYR A 44 -5.39 -1.14 -3.04
C TYR A 44 -4.62 -2.40 -3.44
N ASN A 45 -5.28 -3.56 -3.44
CA ASN A 45 -4.65 -4.84 -3.82
C ASN A 45 -4.14 -4.83 -5.26
N ASP A 46 -4.90 -4.25 -6.19
CA ASP A 46 -4.49 -4.10 -7.58
C ASP A 46 -3.26 -3.20 -7.72
N CYS A 47 -3.17 -2.13 -6.92
CA CYS A 47 -1.98 -1.28 -6.88
C CYS A 47 -0.76 -2.05 -6.39
N VAL A 48 -0.88 -2.76 -5.27
CA VAL A 48 0.22 -3.53 -4.68
C VAL A 48 0.72 -4.60 -5.65
N LYS A 49 -0.20 -5.31 -6.30
CA LYS A 49 0.12 -6.33 -7.30
C LYS A 49 0.91 -5.74 -8.47
N LYS A 50 0.42 -4.66 -9.07
CA LYS A 50 1.10 -3.99 -10.21
C LYS A 50 2.49 -3.50 -9.83
N PHE A 51 2.64 -2.93 -8.63
CA PHE A 51 3.93 -2.46 -8.16
C PHE A 51 4.92 -3.62 -7.92
N ALA A 52 4.46 -4.71 -7.30
CA ALA A 52 5.27 -5.91 -7.09
C ALA A 52 5.73 -6.53 -8.43
N GLU A 53 4.84 -6.60 -9.42
CA GLU A 53 5.16 -7.08 -10.77
C GLU A 53 6.20 -6.20 -11.46
N LYS A 54 6.04 -4.87 -11.42
CA LYS A 54 7.00 -3.92 -11.99
C LYS A 54 8.39 -4.09 -11.35
N LYS A 55 8.44 -4.15 -10.01
CA LYS A 55 9.69 -4.34 -9.28
C LYS A 55 10.37 -5.67 -9.62
N LYS A 56 9.58 -6.74 -9.79
CA LYS A 56 10.09 -8.05 -10.23
C LYS A 56 10.67 -7.97 -11.65
N GLN A 57 10.01 -7.27 -12.57
CA GLN A 57 10.49 -7.09 -13.95
C GLN A 57 11.79 -6.27 -13.99
N GLU A 58 11.87 -5.17 -13.24
CA GLU A 58 13.09 -4.35 -13.10
C GLU A 58 14.26 -5.19 -12.54
N GLN A 59 13.99 -6.00 -11.51
CA GLN A 59 15.00 -6.88 -10.91
C GLN A 59 15.51 -7.93 -11.90
N LEU A 60 14.63 -8.55 -12.68
CA LEU A 60 15.02 -9.52 -13.70
C LEU A 60 15.88 -8.86 -14.79
N GLN A 61 15.50 -7.68 -15.30
CA GLN A 61 16.30 -6.96 -16.29
C GLN A 61 17.73 -6.65 -15.79
N SER A 62 17.85 -6.21 -14.53
CA SER A 62 19.16 -5.94 -13.92
C SER A 62 20.06 -7.19 -13.75
N GLN A 63 19.48 -8.39 -13.85
CA GLN A 63 20.20 -9.66 -13.76
C GLN A 63 20.72 -10.14 -15.13
N TYR A 64 20.19 -9.62 -16.25
CA TYR A 64 20.61 -9.99 -17.61
C TYR A 64 21.60 -8.99 -18.24
N GLU A 65 21.76 -7.80 -17.66
CA GLU A 65 22.73 -6.78 -18.12
C GLU A 65 24.10 -6.86 -17.41
N LYS A 66 24.32 -7.89 -16.56
CA LYS A 66 25.61 -8.21 -15.94
C LYS A 66 26.16 -9.51 -16.52
#